data_AF-A0A497C9E9-F1
#
_entry.id   AF-A0A497C9E9-F1
#
_cell.length_a   1.000
_cell.length_b   1.000
_cell.length_c   1.000
_cell.angle_alpha   90.00
_cell.angle_beta   90.00
_cell.angle_gamma   90.00
#
_symmetry.space_group_name_H-M   'P 1'
#
loop_
_entity.id
_entity.type
_entity.pdbx_description
1 polymer ?
#
loop_
_entity_poly.entity_id
_entity_poly.type
_entity_poly.pdbx_seq_one_letter_code
_entity_poly.pdbx_strand_id
1 'polypeptide(L)'
;MDHKLAIVIRSKKLGVLIRDARLEAGESMKACGEALGVSVSTISKYEKGEKSPSLPELEVLAYYLDVPLEHFWGQKVRSEIDPLDDLSDVTQRIQLRRRIIGVRLRQIREEAGLSMTEVAEQIGITAYRLKSYEMGKFPIPLPELEALLAVYDLPIGEFKDSKGPVGKWAAQRQAVEAFLDLPLEMQQFVVKPINQPYLQIAQTLNEMSVDKLRTVAEGLLDITL
;
A
#
# COMPACT_ATOMS: atom_id res chain seq x y z
N MET A 1 18.83 -15.92 35.36
CA MET A 1 17.37 -16.13 35.15
C MET A 1 17.15 -17.62 34.96
N ASP A 2 16.17 -18.21 35.66
CA ASP A 2 15.79 -19.60 35.44
C ASP A 2 15.26 -19.76 34.00
N HIS A 3 16.00 -20.52 33.18
CA HIS A 3 15.65 -20.77 31.77
C HIS A 3 14.24 -21.37 31.64
N LYS A 4 13.79 -22.15 32.63
CA LYS A 4 12.46 -22.75 32.64
C LYS A 4 11.36 -21.70 32.74
N LEU A 5 11.52 -20.73 33.63
CA LEU A 5 10.59 -19.59 33.75
C LEU A 5 10.59 -18.74 32.49
N ALA A 6 11.75 -18.49 31.89
CA ALA A 6 11.87 -17.74 30.64
C ALA A 6 11.12 -18.43 29.48
N ILE A 7 11.25 -19.76 29.34
CA ILE A 7 10.52 -20.56 28.34
C ILE A 7 9.01 -20.45 28.54
N VAL A 8 8.51 -20.55 29.77
CA VAL A 8 7.08 -20.45 30.06
C VAL A 8 6.53 -19.07 29.69
N ILE A 9 7.20 -18.00 30.12
CA ILE A 9 6.81 -16.62 29.79
C ILE A 9 6.80 -16.43 28.27
N ARG A 10 7.82 -16.93 27.57
CA ARG A 10 7.92 -16.82 26.12
C ARG A 10 6.82 -17.61 25.39
N SER A 11 6.49 -18.80 25.87
CA SER A 11 5.42 -19.64 25.31
C SER A 11 4.06 -18.96 25.41
N LYS A 12 3.79 -18.29 26.54
CA LYS A 12 2.57 -17.48 26.72
C LYS A 12 2.53 -16.29 25.78
N LYS A 13 3.64 -15.54 25.64
CA LYS A 13 3.73 -14.43 24.69
C LYS A 13 3.52 -14.89 23.25
N LEU A 14 4.15 -16.00 22.85
CA LEU A 14 3.97 -16.57 21.51
C LEU A 14 2.50 -16.95 21.26
N GLY A 15 1.83 -17.56 22.23
CA GLY A 15 0.41 -17.90 22.12
C GLY A 15 -0.49 -16.68 21.91
N VAL A 16 -0.20 -15.57 22.60
CA VAL A 16 -0.92 -14.29 22.39
C VAL A 16 -0.71 -13.77 20.97
N LEU A 17 0.53 -13.78 20.46
CA LEU A 17 0.84 -13.32 19.10
C LEU A 17 0.16 -14.18 18.02
N ILE A 18 0.15 -15.50 18.20
CA ILE A 18 -0.57 -16.43 17.28
C ILE A 18 -2.07 -16.13 17.26
N ARG A 19 -2.65 -15.89 18.44
CA ARG A 19 -4.08 -15.56 18.56
C ARG A 19 -4.40 -14.22 17.89
N ASP A 20 -3.56 -13.20 18.11
CA ASP A 20 -3.71 -11.87 17.52
C ASP A 20 -3.65 -11.96 15.98
N ALA A 21 -2.56 -12.53 15.44
CA ALA A 21 -2.38 -12.74 14.01
C ALA A 21 -3.56 -13.51 13.37
N ARG A 22 -4.07 -14.54 14.04
CA ARG A 22 -5.23 -15.30 13.56
C ARG A 22 -6.49 -14.45 13.50
N LEU A 23 -6.75 -13.62 14.52
CA LEU A 23 -7.93 -12.77 14.56
C LEU A 23 -7.87 -11.63 13.54
N GLU A 24 -6.69 -11.04 13.33
CA GLU A 24 -6.47 -10.03 12.29
C GLU A 24 -6.71 -10.59 10.88
N ALA A 25 -6.24 -11.83 10.63
CA ALA A 25 -6.51 -12.53 9.37
C ALA A 25 -7.98 -12.96 9.21
N GLY A 26 -8.83 -12.82 10.24
CA GLY A 26 -10.22 -13.28 10.22
C GLY A 26 -10.37 -14.81 10.26
N GLU A 27 -9.34 -15.52 10.67
CA GLU A 27 -9.26 -16.97 10.57
C GLU A 27 -9.79 -17.70 11.83
N SER A 28 -10.39 -18.87 11.61
CA SER A 28 -10.87 -19.71 12.70
C SER A 28 -9.76 -20.66 13.20
N MET A 29 -9.82 -21.07 14.47
CA MET A 29 -8.89 -22.09 14.99
C MET A 29 -8.97 -23.41 14.21
N LYS A 30 -10.13 -23.71 13.63
CA LYS A 30 -10.35 -24.89 12.78
C LYS A 30 -9.56 -24.79 11.49
N ALA A 31 -9.66 -23.66 10.79
CA ALA A 31 -8.94 -23.40 9.55
C ALA A 31 -7.42 -23.43 9.76
N CYS A 32 -6.90 -22.83 10.85
CA CYS A 32 -5.48 -22.94 11.19
C CYS A 32 -5.04 -24.38 11.51
N GLY A 33 -5.93 -25.17 12.14
CA GLY A 33 -5.69 -26.58 12.39
C GLY A 33 -5.59 -27.37 11.09
N GLU A 34 -6.51 -27.14 10.15
CA GLU A 34 -6.51 -27.76 8.82
C GLU A 34 -5.26 -27.38 8.01
N ALA A 35 -4.87 -26.10 8.02
CA ALA A 35 -3.66 -25.61 7.35
C ALA A 35 -2.37 -26.28 7.87
N LEU A 36 -2.32 -26.58 9.17
CA LEU A 36 -1.19 -27.24 9.81
C LEU A 36 -1.28 -28.77 9.84
N GLY A 37 -2.42 -29.35 9.48
CA GLY A 37 -2.67 -30.78 9.68
C GLY A 37 -2.76 -31.18 11.17
N VAL A 38 -3.17 -30.28 12.06
CA VAL A 38 -3.31 -30.52 13.51
C VAL A 38 -4.74 -30.30 13.99
N SER A 39 -5.08 -30.84 15.16
CA SER A 39 -6.41 -30.66 15.74
C SER A 39 -6.65 -29.25 16.26
N VAL A 40 -7.92 -28.81 16.28
CA VAL A 40 -8.34 -27.52 16.89
C VAL A 40 -7.89 -27.39 18.35
N SER A 41 -7.88 -28.51 19.10
CA SER A 41 -7.37 -28.54 20.48
C SER A 41 -5.88 -28.18 20.54
N THR A 42 -5.08 -28.58 19.55
CA THR A 42 -3.66 -28.26 19.47
C THR A 42 -3.45 -26.76 19.24
N ILE A 43 -4.23 -26.14 18.34
CA ILE A 43 -4.22 -24.69 18.12
C ILE A 43 -4.60 -23.94 19.40
N SER A 44 -5.65 -24.39 20.10
CA SER A 44 -6.04 -23.79 21.38
C SER A 44 -4.91 -23.86 22.43
N LYS A 45 -4.17 -24.97 22.49
CA LYS A 45 -3.01 -25.12 23.38
C LYS A 45 -1.85 -24.22 22.98
N TYR A 46 -1.64 -23.99 21.67
CA TYR A 46 -0.67 -23.01 21.17
C TYR A 46 -1.03 -21.60 21.62
N GLU A 47 -2.26 -21.16 21.39
CA GLU A 47 -2.72 -19.81 21.77
C GLU A 47 -2.69 -19.57 23.30
N LYS A 48 -2.94 -20.62 24.08
CA LYS A 48 -2.83 -20.57 25.55
C LYS A 48 -1.40 -20.65 26.05
N GLY A 49 -0.41 -20.93 25.20
CA GLY A 49 0.99 -21.17 25.60
C GLY A 49 1.18 -22.38 26.51
N GLU A 50 0.29 -23.37 26.43
CA GLU A 50 0.40 -24.67 27.11
C GLU A 50 1.26 -25.65 26.30
N LYS A 51 1.25 -25.49 24.97
CA LYS A 51 2.16 -26.12 24.01
C LYS A 51 2.69 -25.00 23.12
N SER A 52 3.84 -25.21 22.48
CA SER A 52 4.35 -24.29 21.45
C SER A 52 4.44 -25.01 20.11
N PRO A 53 4.17 -24.32 18.99
CA PRO A 53 4.48 -24.86 17.68
C PRO A 53 5.99 -24.99 17.52
N SER A 54 6.41 -25.96 16.72
CA SER A 54 7.76 -26.01 16.15
C SER A 54 7.97 -24.88 15.15
N LEU A 55 9.23 -24.62 14.77
CA LEU A 55 9.54 -23.60 13.78
C LEU A 55 8.83 -23.85 12.43
N PRO A 56 8.82 -25.07 11.85
CA PRO A 56 8.07 -25.33 10.61
C PRO A 56 6.57 -25.10 10.75
N GLU A 57 5.96 -25.49 11.88
CA GLU A 57 4.54 -25.19 12.12
C GLU A 57 4.32 -23.67 12.22
N LEU A 58 5.26 -22.92 12.81
CA LEU A 58 5.17 -21.47 12.90
C LEU A 58 5.36 -20.80 11.54
N GLU A 59 6.25 -21.30 10.69
CA GLU A 59 6.46 -20.84 9.31
C GLU A 59 5.20 -21.04 8.44
N VAL A 60 4.57 -22.21 8.54
CA VAL A 60 3.31 -22.49 7.84
C VAL A 60 2.19 -21.59 8.35
N LEU A 61 2.09 -21.35 9.66
CA LEU A 61 1.14 -20.39 10.21
C LEU A 61 1.41 -18.96 9.73
N ALA A 62 2.67 -18.53 9.73
CA ALA A 62 3.08 -17.20 9.26
C ALA A 62 2.67 -17.00 7.80
N TYR A 63 2.96 -17.99 6.95
CA TYR A 63 2.56 -17.98 5.54
C TYR A 63 1.04 -17.99 5.35
N TYR A 64 0.32 -18.86 6.07
CA TYR A 64 -1.14 -18.99 5.96
C TYR A 64 -1.87 -17.73 6.43
N LEU A 65 -1.36 -17.07 7.47
CA LEU A 65 -1.97 -15.87 8.06
C LEU A 65 -1.47 -14.55 7.43
N ASP A 66 -0.61 -14.61 6.42
CA ASP A 66 0.03 -13.45 5.78
C ASP A 66 0.72 -12.51 6.79
N VAL A 67 1.53 -13.11 7.68
CA VAL A 67 2.29 -12.40 8.71
C VAL A 67 3.78 -12.72 8.58
N PRO A 68 4.69 -11.73 8.55
CA PRO A 68 6.12 -11.98 8.55
C PRO A 68 6.51 -12.84 9.74
N LEU A 69 7.35 -13.84 9.51
CA LEU A 69 7.76 -14.79 10.54
C LEU A 69 8.28 -14.06 11.80
N GLU A 70 9.11 -13.03 11.61
CA GLU A 70 9.72 -12.19 12.65
C GLU A 70 8.71 -11.55 13.61
N HIS A 71 7.44 -11.39 13.21
CA HIS A 71 6.37 -10.93 14.09
C HIS A 71 6.33 -11.76 15.38
N PHE A 72 6.50 -13.08 15.27
CA PHE A 72 6.43 -13.98 16.40
C PHE A 72 7.65 -13.91 17.34
N TRP A 73 8.73 -13.23 16.94
CA TRP A 73 9.94 -13.00 17.74
C TRP A 73 9.85 -11.74 18.62
N GLY A 74 8.99 -10.80 18.23
CA GLY A 74 8.82 -9.52 18.91
C GLY A 74 8.02 -9.58 20.21
N GLN A 75 7.90 -8.42 20.85
CA GLN A 75 7.02 -8.21 22.02
C GLN A 75 5.76 -7.39 21.67
N LYS A 76 5.68 -6.82 20.46
CA LYS A 76 4.60 -5.96 20.03
C LYS A 76 3.54 -6.76 19.28
N VAL A 77 2.31 -6.60 19.73
CA VAL A 77 1.09 -7.12 19.13
C VAL A 77 0.74 -6.21 17.94
N ARG A 78 0.26 -6.77 16.81
CA ARG A 78 0.04 -5.97 15.58
C ARG A 78 -1.19 -5.07 15.69
N SER A 79 -2.14 -5.44 16.54
CA SER A 79 -3.38 -4.68 16.79
C SER A 79 -3.19 -3.28 17.38
N GLU A 80 -1.95 -2.86 17.67
CA GLU A 80 -1.63 -1.46 18.01
C GLU A 80 -1.45 -0.56 16.77
N ILE A 81 -1.51 -1.09 15.55
CA ILE A 81 -1.34 -0.34 14.30
C ILE A 81 -2.57 -0.56 13.43
N ASP A 82 -3.73 -0.05 13.83
CA ASP A 82 -4.88 0.03 12.94
C ASP A 82 -4.82 1.33 12.12
N PRO A 83 -4.51 1.30 10.81
CA PRO A 83 -4.59 2.48 9.96
C PRO A 83 -6.03 3.02 9.81
N LEU A 84 -7.06 2.30 10.28
CA LEU A 84 -8.45 2.76 10.34
C LEU A 84 -8.83 3.52 11.62
N ASP A 85 -7.94 3.72 12.59
CA ASP A 85 -8.29 4.44 13.84
C ASP A 85 -8.73 5.92 13.62
N ASP A 86 -8.59 6.44 12.39
CA ASP A 86 -9.04 7.78 11.99
C ASP A 86 -10.26 7.77 11.04
N LEU A 87 -11.27 6.95 11.36
CA LEU A 87 -12.57 6.99 10.67
C LEU A 87 -13.35 8.30 10.91
N SER A 88 -12.97 9.07 11.93
CA SER A 88 -13.65 10.30 12.34
C SER A 88 -13.65 11.39 11.26
N ASP A 89 -12.63 11.41 10.40
CA ASP A 89 -12.45 12.39 9.33
C ASP A 89 -12.89 11.87 7.94
N VAL A 90 -13.27 10.59 7.81
CA VAL A 90 -13.53 9.98 6.48
C VAL A 90 -14.62 10.71 5.68
N THR A 91 -15.71 11.10 6.35
CA THR A 91 -16.79 11.82 5.68
C THR A 91 -16.31 13.18 5.18
N GLN A 92 -15.58 13.94 6.01
CA GLN A 92 -15.08 15.26 5.62
C GLN A 92 -14.04 15.15 4.50
N ARG A 93 -13.19 14.12 4.54
CA ARG A 93 -12.21 13.82 3.47
C ARG A 93 -12.89 13.48 2.15
N ILE A 94 -13.95 12.67 2.15
CA ILE A 94 -14.74 12.38 0.94
C ILE A 94 -15.33 13.68 0.38
N GLN A 95 -15.90 14.53 1.23
CA GLN A 95 -16.47 15.81 0.83
C GLN A 95 -15.43 16.76 0.24
N LEU A 96 -14.25 16.86 0.87
CA LEU A 96 -13.14 17.66 0.37
C LEU A 96 -12.67 17.14 -0.99
N ARG A 97 -12.47 15.82 -1.13
CA ARG A 97 -12.05 15.21 -2.39
C ARG A 97 -13.04 15.46 -3.51
N ARG A 98 -14.34 15.34 -3.23
CA ARG A 98 -15.42 15.65 -4.17
C ARG A 98 -15.35 17.08 -4.71
N ARG A 99 -15.08 18.05 -3.84
CA ARG A 99 -14.91 19.46 -4.25
C ARG A 99 -13.68 19.65 -5.12
N ILE A 100 -12.55 19.04 -4.77
CA ILE A 100 -11.31 19.13 -5.56
C ILE A 100 -11.53 18.56 -6.97
N ILE A 101 -12.18 17.39 -7.08
CA ILE A 101 -12.51 16.77 -8.37
C ILE A 101 -13.42 17.69 -9.20
N GLY A 102 -14.48 18.24 -8.59
CA GLY A 102 -15.39 19.16 -9.28
C GLY A 102 -14.70 20.42 -9.80
N VAL A 103 -13.87 21.06 -8.98
CA VAL A 103 -13.10 22.25 -9.39
C VAL A 103 -12.16 21.92 -10.54
N ARG A 104 -11.46 20.78 -10.48
CA ARG A 104 -10.53 20.37 -11.53
C ARG A 104 -11.25 20.06 -12.85
N LEU A 105 -12.41 19.42 -12.80
CA LEU A 105 -13.25 19.21 -14.00
C LEU A 105 -13.68 20.54 -14.63
N ARG A 106 -14.05 21.54 -13.81
CA ARG A 106 -14.38 22.87 -14.31
C ARG A 106 -13.19 23.51 -15.03
N GLN A 107 -12.00 23.44 -14.42
CA GLN A 107 -10.78 24.00 -15.00
C GLN A 107 -10.49 23.38 -16.37
N ILE A 108 -10.50 22.05 -16.46
CA ILE A 108 -10.29 21.32 -17.72
C ILE A 108 -11.31 21.73 -18.78
N ARG A 109 -12.60 21.84 -18.40
CA ARG A 109 -13.64 22.28 -19.33
C ARG A 109 -13.38 23.70 -19.84
N GLU A 110 -13.03 24.62 -18.96
CA GLU A 110 -12.74 26.01 -19.29
C GLU A 110 -11.49 26.16 -20.15
N GLU A 111 -10.44 25.38 -19.86
CA GLU A 111 -9.21 25.29 -20.67
C GLU A 111 -9.49 24.73 -22.07
N ALA A 112 -10.41 23.78 -22.19
CA ALA A 112 -10.89 23.26 -23.48
C ALA A 112 -11.83 24.23 -24.22
N GLY A 113 -12.24 25.34 -23.60
CA GLY A 113 -13.15 26.32 -24.18
C GLY A 113 -14.59 25.82 -24.37
N LEU A 114 -14.96 24.71 -23.73
CA LEU A 114 -16.27 24.09 -23.88
C LEU A 114 -17.29 24.65 -22.88
N SER A 115 -18.52 24.84 -23.33
CA SER A 115 -19.65 25.17 -22.48
C SER A 115 -20.14 23.93 -21.72
N MET A 116 -20.86 24.16 -20.61
CA MET A 116 -21.48 23.06 -19.86
C MET A 116 -22.53 22.32 -20.69
N THR A 117 -23.19 23.00 -21.63
CA THR A 117 -24.23 22.40 -22.47
C THR A 117 -23.62 21.41 -23.46
N GLU A 118 -22.53 21.78 -24.13
CA GLU A 118 -21.83 20.93 -25.10
C GLU A 118 -21.33 19.64 -24.46
N VAL A 119 -20.65 19.75 -23.32
CA VAL A 119 -20.12 18.57 -22.60
C VAL A 119 -21.27 17.69 -22.09
N ALA A 120 -22.31 18.29 -21.53
CA ALA A 120 -23.44 17.54 -20.98
C ALA A 120 -24.21 16.77 -22.07
N GLU A 121 -24.41 17.40 -23.24
CA GLU A 121 -25.04 16.75 -24.40
C GLU A 121 -24.21 15.57 -24.91
N GLN A 122 -22.89 15.73 -25.00
CA GLN A 122 -21.97 14.69 -25.49
C GLN A 122 -21.98 13.41 -24.64
N ILE A 123 -22.19 13.51 -23.33
CA ILE A 123 -22.22 12.35 -22.42
C ILE A 123 -23.63 11.97 -21.94
N GLY A 124 -24.67 12.64 -22.47
CA GLY A 124 -26.07 12.29 -22.16
C GLY A 124 -26.54 12.68 -20.75
N ILE A 125 -26.01 13.77 -20.17
CA ILE A 125 -26.49 14.33 -18.90
C ILE A 125 -27.05 15.74 -19.06
N THR A 126 -27.66 16.30 -18.01
CA THR A 126 -28.14 17.68 -18.04
C THR A 126 -27.03 18.66 -17.64
N ALA A 127 -27.03 19.87 -18.23
CA ALA A 127 -26.11 20.94 -17.84
C ALA A 127 -26.19 21.29 -16.34
N TYR A 128 -27.36 21.12 -15.71
CA TYR A 128 -27.54 21.25 -14.26
C TYR A 128 -26.76 20.19 -13.47
N ARG A 129 -26.77 18.93 -13.95
CA ARG A 129 -26.04 17.82 -13.33
C ARG A 129 -24.54 18.07 -13.42
N LEU A 130 -24.04 18.43 -14.60
CA LEU A 130 -22.64 18.82 -14.80
C LEU A 130 -22.23 19.99 -13.89
N LYS A 131 -23.04 21.05 -13.85
CA LYS A 131 -22.80 22.19 -12.93
C LYS A 131 -22.71 21.75 -11.47
N SER A 132 -23.59 20.84 -11.04
CA SER A 132 -23.59 20.34 -9.67
C SER A 132 -22.36 19.48 -9.34
N TYR A 133 -21.82 18.77 -10.33
CA TYR A 133 -20.55 18.05 -10.22
C TYR A 133 -19.38 19.01 -10.10
N GLU A 134 -19.28 20.01 -10.97
CA GLU A 134 -18.22 21.02 -10.91
C GLU A 134 -18.23 21.83 -9.61
N MET A 135 -19.39 22.02 -8.99
CA MET A 135 -19.52 22.66 -7.68
C MET A 135 -19.21 21.73 -6.50
N GLY A 136 -18.99 20.43 -6.75
CA GLY A 136 -18.82 19.43 -5.70
C GLY A 136 -20.06 19.29 -4.80
N LYS A 137 -21.26 19.59 -5.32
CA LYS A 137 -22.54 19.48 -4.60
C LYS A 137 -23.03 18.04 -4.58
N PHE A 138 -22.92 17.34 -5.71
CA PHE A 138 -23.26 15.91 -5.82
C PHE A 138 -22.01 15.08 -6.11
N PRO A 139 -21.94 13.83 -5.61
CA PRO A 139 -20.89 12.90 -6.01
C PRO A 139 -21.04 12.57 -7.49
N ILE A 140 -19.92 12.42 -8.18
CA ILE A 140 -19.85 12.02 -9.58
C ILE A 140 -19.71 10.50 -9.60
N PRO A 141 -20.66 9.74 -10.16
CA PRO A 141 -20.49 8.31 -10.37
C PRO A 141 -19.25 8.05 -11.24
N LEU A 142 -18.47 7.01 -10.92
CA LEU A 142 -17.22 6.73 -11.63
C LEU A 142 -17.41 6.60 -13.16
N PRO A 143 -18.45 5.91 -13.69
CA PRO A 143 -18.66 5.85 -15.14
C PRO A 143 -18.98 7.23 -15.77
N GLU A 144 -19.70 8.10 -15.06
CA GLU A 144 -19.94 9.47 -15.53
C GLU A 144 -18.64 10.30 -15.50
N LEU A 145 -17.78 10.08 -14.51
CA LEU A 145 -16.46 10.71 -14.46
C LEU A 145 -15.56 10.21 -15.60
N GLU A 146 -15.55 8.91 -15.89
CA GLU A 146 -14.80 8.35 -17.03
C GLU A 146 -15.30 8.92 -18.36
N ALA A 147 -16.62 8.99 -18.56
CA ALA A 147 -17.21 9.60 -19.75
C ALA A 147 -16.85 11.10 -19.87
N LEU A 148 -16.87 11.85 -18.76
CA LEU A 148 -16.44 13.25 -18.73
C LEU A 148 -14.97 13.41 -19.14
N LEU A 149 -14.08 12.55 -18.63
CA LEU A 149 -12.65 12.65 -18.94
C LEU A 149 -12.32 12.21 -20.36
N ALA A 150 -13.09 11.27 -20.93
CA ALA A 150 -12.97 10.87 -22.31
C ALA A 150 -13.27 12.03 -23.29
N VAL A 151 -14.10 13.01 -22.93
CA VAL A 151 -14.32 14.22 -23.74
C VAL A 151 -13.03 15.04 -23.93
N TYR A 152 -12.11 14.95 -22.96
CA TYR A 152 -10.85 15.71 -22.94
C TYR A 152 -9.62 14.85 -23.22
N ASP A 153 -9.80 13.59 -23.64
CA ASP A 153 -8.72 12.59 -23.82
C ASP A 153 -7.83 12.42 -22.57
N LEU A 154 -8.41 12.58 -21.37
CA LEU A 154 -7.69 12.46 -20.11
C LEU A 154 -7.92 11.10 -19.44
N PRO A 155 -6.88 10.47 -18.86
CA PRO A 155 -7.05 9.25 -18.10
C PRO A 155 -7.58 9.55 -16.69
N ILE A 156 -8.42 8.65 -16.15
CA ILE A 156 -8.95 8.72 -14.77
C ILE A 156 -7.86 8.80 -13.70
N GLY A 157 -6.65 8.31 -14.02
CA GLY A 157 -5.46 8.35 -13.17
C GLY A 157 -5.09 9.76 -12.69
N GLU A 158 -5.35 10.80 -13.50
CA GLU A 158 -5.11 12.21 -13.15
C GLU A 158 -5.89 12.66 -11.91
N PHE A 159 -7.02 11.99 -11.62
CA PHE A 159 -7.92 12.31 -10.51
C PHE A 159 -7.70 11.41 -9.28
N LYS A 160 -6.66 10.57 -9.26
CA LYS A 160 -6.27 9.82 -8.06
C LYS A 160 -5.82 10.78 -6.95
N ASP A 161 -6.09 10.41 -5.70
CA ASP A 161 -5.52 11.13 -4.55
C ASP A 161 -4.01 10.87 -4.51
N SER A 162 -3.22 11.93 -4.47
CA SER A 162 -1.76 11.86 -4.42
C SER A 162 -1.16 12.45 -3.14
N LYS A 163 -1.96 13.12 -2.30
CA LYS A 163 -1.45 13.87 -1.14
C LYS A 163 -2.04 13.38 0.19
N GLY A 164 -3.25 12.84 0.18
CA GLY A 164 -3.92 12.34 1.39
C GLY A 164 -3.34 11.00 1.87
N PRO A 165 -3.69 10.56 3.10
CA PRO A 165 -3.32 9.25 3.64
C PRO A 165 -3.67 8.07 2.71
N VAL A 166 -4.81 8.16 2.01
CA VAL A 166 -5.25 7.14 1.04
C VAL A 166 -4.37 7.16 -0.21
N GLY A 167 -4.03 8.35 -0.71
CA GLY A 167 -3.07 8.50 -1.81
C GLY A 167 -1.69 7.97 -1.47
N LYS A 168 -1.18 8.26 -0.26
CA LYS A 168 0.10 7.72 0.22
C LYS A 168 0.08 6.19 0.33
N TRP A 169 -0.99 5.63 0.90
CA TRP A 169 -1.18 4.18 0.98
C TRP A 169 -1.20 3.54 -0.41
N ALA A 170 -1.94 4.12 -1.36
CA ALA A 170 -2.00 3.61 -2.73
C ALA A 170 -0.64 3.71 -3.45
N ALA A 171 0.07 4.83 -3.29
CA ALA A 171 1.41 5.01 -3.85
C ALA A 171 2.42 4.02 -3.26
N GLN A 172 2.35 3.75 -1.96
CA GLN A 172 3.19 2.76 -1.30
C GLN A 172 2.92 1.36 -1.86
N ARG A 173 1.64 0.99 -2.02
CA ARG A 173 1.27 -0.30 -2.61
C ARG A 173 1.78 -0.45 -4.04
N GLN A 174 1.59 0.57 -4.87
CA GLN A 174 2.09 0.59 -6.24
C GLN A 174 3.62 0.49 -6.30
N ALA A 175 4.34 1.16 -5.39
CA ALA A 175 5.79 1.08 -5.31
C ALA A 175 6.28 -0.33 -4.92
N VAL A 176 5.56 -1.01 -4.03
CA VAL A 176 5.85 -2.42 -3.67
C VAL A 176 5.60 -3.33 -4.86
N GLU A 177 4.48 -3.19 -5.55
CA GLU A 177 4.18 -3.97 -6.76
C GLU A 177 5.25 -3.76 -7.84
N ALA A 178 5.62 -2.51 -8.12
CA ALA A 178 6.68 -2.19 -9.08
C ALA A 178 8.06 -2.75 -8.67
N PHE A 179 8.36 -2.82 -7.37
CA PHE A 179 9.58 -3.45 -6.87
C PHE A 179 9.56 -4.97 -7.09
N LEU A 180 8.41 -5.62 -6.85
CA LEU A 180 8.25 -7.06 -7.07
C LEU A 180 8.34 -7.46 -8.55
N ASP A 181 8.02 -6.54 -9.46
CA ASP A 181 8.16 -6.74 -10.91
C ASP A 181 9.62 -6.64 -11.40
N LEU A 182 10.56 -6.17 -10.58
CA LEU A 182 11.97 -6.12 -10.95
C LEU A 182 12.58 -7.54 -11.05
N PRO A 183 13.63 -7.76 -11.85
CA PRO A 183 14.36 -9.02 -11.83
C PRO A 183 14.88 -9.36 -10.43
N LEU A 184 14.88 -10.64 -10.07
CA LEU A 184 15.28 -11.10 -8.72
C LEU A 184 16.67 -10.59 -8.30
N GLU A 185 17.62 -10.55 -9.21
CA GLU A 185 18.97 -10.02 -8.97
C GLU A 185 18.95 -8.54 -8.57
N MET A 186 18.06 -7.75 -9.20
CA MET A 186 17.88 -6.33 -8.87
C MET A 186 17.19 -6.15 -7.53
N GLN A 187 16.16 -6.94 -7.24
CA GLN A 187 15.53 -6.94 -5.91
C GLN A 187 16.57 -7.22 -4.82
N GLN A 188 17.37 -8.28 -4.99
CA GLN A 188 18.43 -8.66 -4.06
C GLN A 188 19.55 -7.63 -3.94
N PHE A 189 19.84 -6.90 -5.02
CA PHE A 189 20.82 -5.82 -4.99
C PHE A 189 20.30 -4.64 -4.17
N VAL A 190 19.06 -4.20 -4.40
CA VAL A 190 18.48 -3.00 -3.78
C VAL A 190 18.29 -3.17 -2.27
N VAL A 191 17.90 -4.36 -1.80
CA VAL A 191 17.61 -4.59 -0.36
C VAL A 191 18.85 -4.62 0.54
N LYS A 192 20.06 -4.74 -0.03
CA LYS A 192 21.30 -4.83 0.75
C LYS A 192 21.73 -3.43 1.22
N PRO A 193 21.85 -3.17 2.54
CA PRO A 193 22.23 -1.84 3.04
C PRO A 193 23.60 -1.35 2.53
N ILE A 194 24.54 -2.28 2.34
CA ILE A 194 25.87 -1.99 1.77
C ILE A 194 25.79 -1.41 0.35
N ASN A 195 24.68 -1.64 -0.37
CA ASN A 195 24.50 -1.15 -1.72
C ASN A 195 23.94 0.28 -1.79
N GLN A 196 23.54 0.87 -0.67
CA GLN A 196 22.98 2.21 -0.61
C GLN A 196 23.85 3.30 -1.27
N PRO A 197 25.19 3.31 -1.12
CA PRO A 197 26.04 4.29 -1.82
C PRO A 197 25.95 4.18 -3.35
N TYR A 198 25.84 2.97 -3.90
CA TYR A 198 25.70 2.78 -5.35
C TYR A 198 24.37 3.33 -5.87
N LEU A 199 23.29 3.12 -5.10
CA LEU A 199 21.97 3.67 -5.44
C LEU A 199 21.96 5.20 -5.38
N GLN A 200 22.64 5.79 -4.40
CA GLN A 200 22.80 7.25 -4.29
C GLN A 200 23.58 7.83 -5.47
N ILE A 201 24.66 7.16 -5.90
CA ILE A 201 25.41 7.54 -7.09
C ILE A 201 24.51 7.45 -8.33
N ALA A 202 23.79 6.35 -8.51
CA ALA A 202 22.86 6.19 -9.63
C ALA A 202 21.80 7.29 -9.66
N GLN A 203 21.23 7.64 -8.50
CA GLN A 203 20.29 8.75 -8.37
C GLN A 203 20.93 10.09 -8.75
N THR A 204 22.14 10.37 -8.24
CA THR A 204 22.88 11.60 -8.54
C THR A 204 23.17 11.74 -10.03
N LEU A 205 23.59 10.65 -10.67
CA LEU A 205 23.85 10.60 -12.11
C LEU A 205 22.57 10.87 -12.91
N ASN A 206 21.44 10.31 -12.51
CA ASN A 206 20.16 10.55 -13.19
C ASN A 206 19.68 12.01 -13.10
N GLU A 207 20.07 12.73 -12.04
CA GLU A 207 19.73 14.14 -11.84
C GLU A 207 20.69 15.12 -12.58
N MET A 208 21.82 14.63 -13.11
CA MET A 208 22.81 15.45 -13.79
C MET A 208 22.39 15.82 -15.22
N SER A 209 22.89 16.97 -15.70
CA SER A 209 22.78 17.33 -17.11
C SER A 209 23.66 16.42 -17.97
N VAL A 210 23.26 16.22 -19.22
CA VAL A 210 23.96 15.36 -20.19
C VAL A 210 25.45 15.73 -20.33
N ASP A 211 25.77 17.02 -20.32
CA ASP A 211 27.16 17.49 -20.43
C ASP A 211 28.01 17.07 -19.22
N LYS A 212 27.46 17.17 -18.01
CA LYS A 212 28.15 16.74 -16.78
C LYS A 212 28.37 15.23 -16.75
N LEU A 213 27.38 14.47 -17.21
CA LEU A 213 27.51 13.02 -17.34
C LEU A 213 28.62 12.62 -18.31
N ARG A 214 28.74 13.33 -19.44
CA ARG A 214 29.80 13.07 -20.43
C ARG A 214 31.19 13.34 -19.85
N THR A 215 31.38 14.45 -19.12
CA THR A 215 32.66 14.76 -18.45
C THR A 215 33.04 13.72 -17.40
N VAL A 216 32.06 13.22 -16.61
CA VAL A 216 32.32 12.14 -15.64
C VAL A 216 32.71 10.84 -16.34
N ALA A 217 32.04 10.50 -17.46
CA ALA A 217 32.36 9.31 -18.24
C ALA A 217 33.76 9.38 -18.89
N GLU A 218 34.14 10.53 -19.45
CA GLU A 218 35.48 10.79 -19.99
C GLU A 218 36.55 10.63 -18.90
N GLY A 219 36.33 11.22 -17.72
CA GLY A 219 37.24 11.08 -16.59
C GLY A 219 37.39 9.64 -16.08
N LEU A 220 36.34 8.80 -16.15
CA LEU A 220 36.44 7.38 -15.79
C LEU A 220 37.18 6.54 -16.85
N LEU A 221 37.02 6.87 -18.13
CA LEU A 221 37.76 6.25 -19.24
C LEU A 221 39.26 6.51 -19.12
N ASP A 222 39.65 7.74 -18.78
CA ASP A 222 41.06 8.11 -18.61
C ASP A 222 41.74 7.41 -17.41
N ILE A 223 40.98 6.96 -16.41
CA ILE A 223 41.51 6.22 -15.24
C ILE A 223 41.60 4.71 -15.53
N THR A 224 40.92 4.22 -16.57
CA THR A 224 40.84 2.79 -16.90
C THR A 224 41.71 2.36 -18.09
N LEU A 225 42.42 3.31 -18.72
CA LEU A 225 43.43 3.12 -19.78
C LEU A 225 44.86 3.27 -19.23
#